data_AF-A0AA38CTT9-F1
#
_entry.id   AF-A0AA38CTT9-F1
#
_cell.length_a   1.000
_cell.length_b   1.000
_cell.length_c   1.000
_cell.angle_alpha   90.00
_cell.angle_beta   90.00
_cell.angle_gamma   90.00
#
_symmetry.space_group_name_H-M   'P 1'
#
loop_
_entity.id
_entity.type
_entity.pdbx_description
1 polymer ?
#
loop_
_entity_poly.entity_id
_entity_poly.type
_entity_poly.pdbx_seq_one_letter_code
_entity_poly.pdbx_strand_id
1 'polypeptide(L)'
;MTFFQDHSQKRAQWQPKRRNGATASGTTVIHTYEAPAGRTARQGADYFLTRDNPASYHYLCDALGGALQLAPWSAETWHDTASNNWSVGISMMTRAADWPDLTDEQRDHLVHGAALGAHRYSRWRVSQGLAPVPARRITREQAMRREAGFIEHGEMDPGRRSDPGKHFPWEQFLTYFRRLESGTNPSEEDDMSQADVEQVNDYLDQRIKDLFGTQTLRQIVAEEVDRAGGNITRYTDRRVTDLHRESFKRRDEVGRYLDHVAAAAVGQVLAGIKAVPGVDAAAIERAGDEAVSRISEALSGMTAKVVLDLPEHTKD
;
A
#
# COMPACT_ATOMS: atom_id res chain seq x y z
N MET A 1 -7.35 6.86 7.85
CA MET A 1 -7.99 7.71 6.82
C MET A 1 -8.00 6.91 5.52
N THR A 2 -9.03 7.03 4.69
CA THR A 2 -9.10 6.33 3.38
C THR A 2 -8.70 7.24 2.24
N PHE A 3 -8.37 6.67 1.08
CA PHE A 3 -7.90 7.46 -0.06
C PHE A 3 -8.83 8.63 -0.44
N PHE A 4 -10.14 8.39 -0.50
CA PHE A 4 -11.12 9.45 -0.82
C PHE A 4 -11.40 10.44 0.32
N GLN A 5 -10.93 10.17 1.54
CA GLN A 5 -10.93 11.17 2.62
C GLN A 5 -9.72 12.10 2.50
N ASP A 6 -8.61 11.59 1.96
CA ASP A 6 -7.36 12.33 1.79
C ASP A 6 -7.26 13.09 0.46
N HIS A 7 -8.08 12.74 -0.53
CA HIS A 7 -8.00 13.30 -1.89
C HIS A 7 -9.36 13.83 -2.35
N SER A 8 -9.40 15.11 -2.72
CA SER A 8 -10.57 15.74 -3.31
C SER A 8 -10.90 15.12 -4.67
N GLN A 9 -12.17 14.77 -4.89
CA GLN A 9 -12.65 14.28 -6.19
C GLN A 9 -13.38 15.40 -6.93
N LYS A 10 -13.20 15.48 -8.26
CA LYS A 10 -13.93 16.40 -9.14
C LYS A 10 -15.46 16.26 -8.98
N ARG A 11 -15.91 15.01 -8.83
CA ARG A 11 -17.27 14.65 -8.41
C ARG A 11 -17.18 13.62 -7.30
N ALA A 12 -18.05 13.75 -6.29
CA ALA A 12 -18.08 12.80 -5.17
C ALA A 12 -18.23 11.35 -5.65
N GLN A 13 -17.22 10.53 -5.34
CA GLN A 13 -17.19 9.10 -5.67
C GLN A 13 -17.65 8.24 -4.50
N TRP A 14 -18.17 8.83 -3.43
CA TRP A 14 -18.76 8.12 -2.30
C TRP A 14 -19.70 9.04 -1.54
N GLN A 15 -20.53 8.47 -0.67
CA GLN A 15 -21.33 9.22 0.29
C GLN A 15 -20.99 8.77 1.72
N PRO A 16 -20.69 9.70 2.64
CA PRO A 16 -20.37 9.36 4.02
C PRO A 16 -21.46 8.58 4.75
N LYS A 17 -22.71 8.76 4.33
CA LYS A 17 -23.87 8.05 4.84
C LYS A 17 -24.51 7.28 3.69
N ARG A 18 -24.92 6.05 3.98
CA ARG A 18 -25.73 5.24 3.06
C ARG A 18 -27.12 5.84 2.94
N ARG A 19 -27.64 5.93 1.71
CA ARG A 19 -28.97 6.46 1.41
C ARG A 19 -30.07 5.64 2.11
N ASN A 20 -31.20 6.30 2.38
CA ASN A 20 -32.40 5.72 3.02
C ASN A 20 -32.15 5.13 4.42
N GLY A 21 -31.12 5.62 5.13
CA GLY A 21 -30.77 5.12 6.46
C GLY A 21 -30.30 3.66 6.47
N ALA A 22 -29.86 3.14 5.33
CA ALA A 22 -29.38 1.77 5.23
C ALA A 22 -28.07 1.57 6.01
N THR A 23 -27.83 0.34 6.45
CA THR A 23 -26.59 -0.08 7.11
C THR A 23 -25.91 -1.18 6.29
N ALA A 24 -24.61 -1.35 6.53
CA ALA A 24 -23.83 -2.37 5.84
C ALA A 24 -24.29 -3.77 6.27
N SER A 25 -24.77 -4.58 5.33
CA SER A 25 -25.41 -5.87 5.62
C SER A 25 -24.44 -7.04 5.79
N GLY A 26 -23.19 -6.88 5.34
CA GLY A 26 -22.26 -7.99 5.13
C GLY A 26 -22.27 -8.55 3.71
N THR A 27 -23.17 -8.07 2.84
CA THR A 27 -23.15 -8.38 1.41
C THR A 27 -21.92 -7.73 0.76
N THR A 28 -21.06 -8.54 0.14
CA THR A 28 -19.84 -8.08 -0.52
C THR A 28 -19.90 -8.46 -1.99
N VAL A 29 -19.85 -7.45 -2.86
CA VAL A 29 -19.84 -7.63 -4.32
C VAL A 29 -18.40 -7.62 -4.80
N ILE A 30 -18.00 -8.67 -5.52
CA ILE A 30 -16.68 -8.84 -6.12
C ILE A 30 -16.72 -8.31 -7.55
N HIS A 31 -15.73 -7.48 -7.90
CA HIS A 31 -15.61 -6.79 -9.17
C HIS A 31 -14.24 -7.03 -9.79
N THR A 32 -14.16 -6.87 -11.10
CA THR A 32 -12.92 -6.49 -11.80
C THR A 32 -13.02 -5.02 -12.18
N TYR A 33 -11.87 -4.34 -12.25
CA TYR A 33 -11.80 -2.92 -12.60
C TYR A 33 -12.01 -2.69 -14.10
N GLU A 34 -11.85 -3.75 -14.91
CA GLU A 34 -11.88 -3.72 -16.38
C GLU A 34 -10.71 -2.90 -16.97
N ALA A 35 -9.51 -3.12 -16.43
CA ALA A 35 -8.25 -2.55 -16.91
C ALA A 35 -7.15 -3.63 -16.98
N PRO A 36 -6.03 -3.40 -17.72
CA PRO A 36 -4.93 -4.36 -17.77
C PRO A 36 -4.34 -4.66 -16.39
N ALA A 37 -3.97 -5.92 -16.15
CA ALA A 37 -3.38 -6.40 -14.90
C ALA A 37 -2.07 -5.70 -14.48
N GLY A 38 -1.33 -5.11 -15.43
CA GLY A 38 -0.12 -4.34 -15.16
C GLY A 38 -0.35 -2.94 -14.56
N ARG A 39 -1.59 -2.52 -14.32
CA ARG A 39 -1.89 -1.23 -13.67
C ARG A 39 -2.00 -1.39 -12.16
N THR A 40 -1.48 -0.41 -11.42
CA THR A 40 -1.55 -0.40 -9.95
C THR A 40 -2.92 0.04 -9.45
N ALA A 41 -3.25 -0.36 -8.22
CA ALA A 41 -4.41 0.10 -7.47
C ALA A 41 -4.38 1.62 -7.29
N ARG A 42 -3.18 2.20 -7.12
CA ARG A 42 -3.01 3.66 -7.04
C ARG A 42 -3.42 4.35 -8.34
N GLN A 43 -2.97 3.87 -9.50
CA GLN A 43 -3.39 4.41 -10.80
C GLN A 43 -4.91 4.30 -10.99
N GLY A 44 -5.51 3.19 -10.57
CA GLY A 44 -6.97 3.04 -10.56
C GLY A 44 -7.68 4.01 -9.61
N ALA A 45 -7.08 4.29 -8.45
CA ALA A 45 -7.60 5.25 -7.48
C ALA A 45 -7.52 6.70 -7.98
N ASP A 46 -6.39 7.10 -8.58
CA ASP A 46 -6.18 8.43 -9.12
C ASP A 46 -7.18 8.74 -10.26
N TYR A 47 -7.55 7.74 -11.06
CA TYR A 47 -8.58 7.91 -12.09
C TYR A 47 -9.94 8.35 -11.50
N PHE A 48 -10.32 7.86 -10.32
CA PHE A 48 -11.57 8.27 -9.66
C PHE A 48 -11.58 9.75 -9.28
N LEU A 49 -10.43 10.39 -9.08
CA LEU A 49 -10.34 11.80 -8.74
C LEU A 49 -10.81 12.70 -9.89
N THR A 50 -10.64 12.27 -11.13
CA THR A 50 -10.97 13.05 -12.33
C THR A 50 -12.30 12.66 -13.00
N ARG A 51 -12.97 11.61 -12.52
CA ARG A 51 -14.21 11.11 -13.15
C ARG A 51 -15.39 12.06 -12.95
N ASP A 52 -16.17 12.22 -14.02
CA ASP A 52 -17.40 13.02 -14.03
C ASP A 52 -18.67 12.21 -13.73
N ASN A 53 -18.58 10.88 -13.79
CA ASN A 53 -19.68 9.97 -13.51
C ASN A 53 -19.42 9.16 -12.22
N PRO A 54 -20.45 8.93 -11.39
CA PRO A 54 -20.35 8.09 -10.21
C PRO A 54 -19.94 6.66 -10.59
N ALA A 55 -18.76 6.23 -10.13
CA ALA A 55 -18.37 4.82 -10.10
C ALA A 55 -17.22 4.66 -9.12
N SER A 56 -17.28 3.71 -8.20
CA SER A 56 -16.23 3.54 -7.19
C SER A 56 -16.45 2.31 -6.32
N TYR A 57 -15.37 1.88 -5.66
CA TYR A 57 -15.36 0.73 -4.76
C TYR A 57 -14.98 1.17 -3.36
N HIS A 58 -15.13 0.27 -2.39
CA HIS A 58 -14.59 0.48 -1.05
C HIS A 58 -13.11 0.09 -1.00
N TYR A 59 -12.73 -0.92 -1.77
CA TYR A 59 -11.39 -1.50 -1.79
C TYR A 59 -10.95 -1.83 -3.22
N LEU A 60 -9.66 -1.65 -3.48
CA LEU A 60 -9.03 -1.93 -4.77
C LEU A 60 -7.70 -2.65 -4.55
N CYS A 61 -7.43 -3.74 -5.25
CA CYS A 61 -6.14 -4.42 -5.29
C CYS A 61 -5.63 -4.58 -6.73
N ASP A 62 -4.34 -4.85 -6.90
CA ASP A 62 -3.69 -5.05 -8.20
C ASP A 62 -2.85 -6.33 -8.26
N ALA A 63 -2.42 -6.66 -9.47
CA ALA A 63 -1.68 -7.88 -9.75
C ALA A 63 -0.18 -7.78 -9.39
N LEU A 64 0.26 -6.61 -8.92
CA LEU A 64 1.62 -6.33 -8.46
C LEU A 64 1.71 -6.37 -6.92
N GLY A 65 0.67 -6.89 -6.25
CA GLY A 65 0.60 -7.00 -4.79
C GLY A 65 0.11 -5.74 -4.08
N GLY A 66 -0.19 -4.66 -4.80
CA GLY A 66 -0.68 -3.42 -4.23
C GLY A 66 -2.16 -3.48 -3.85
N ALA A 67 -2.53 -2.82 -2.74
CA ALA A 67 -3.94 -2.69 -2.36
C ALA A 67 -4.23 -1.40 -1.59
N LEU A 68 -5.44 -0.88 -1.75
CA LEU A 68 -5.85 0.42 -1.22
C LEU A 68 -7.32 0.43 -0.79
N GLN A 69 -7.57 0.96 0.42
CA GLN A 69 -8.93 1.28 0.84
C GLN A 69 -9.32 2.66 0.29
N LEU A 70 -10.33 2.67 -0.58
CA LEU A 70 -10.79 3.87 -1.26
C LEU A 70 -11.73 4.69 -0.36
N ALA A 71 -12.75 4.05 0.19
CA ALA A 71 -13.79 4.69 1.00
C ALA A 71 -13.92 4.01 2.38
N PRO A 72 -14.45 4.72 3.41
CA PRO A 72 -14.78 4.11 4.68
C PRO A 72 -15.79 2.97 4.52
N TRP A 73 -15.69 1.91 5.30
CA TRP A 73 -16.64 0.78 5.24
C TRP A 73 -18.09 1.16 5.57
N SER A 74 -18.26 2.19 6.40
CA SER A 74 -19.56 2.75 6.75
C SER A 74 -20.23 3.53 5.61
N ALA A 75 -19.44 4.00 4.65
CA ALA A 75 -19.92 4.82 3.54
C ALA A 75 -20.68 4.00 2.49
N GLU A 76 -21.35 4.71 1.58
CA GLU A 76 -21.84 4.17 0.32
C GLU A 76 -20.84 4.51 -0.80
N THR A 77 -20.57 3.55 -1.69
CA THR A 77 -19.82 3.78 -2.94
C THR A 77 -20.70 3.42 -4.13
N TRP A 78 -20.22 3.67 -5.35
CA TRP A 78 -21.00 3.55 -6.59
C TRP A 78 -20.57 2.34 -7.42
N HIS A 79 -20.57 1.15 -6.82
CA HIS A 79 -20.06 -0.07 -7.46
C HIS A 79 -21.15 -0.90 -8.14
N ASP A 80 -22.35 -0.97 -7.57
CA ASP A 80 -23.48 -1.77 -8.04
C ASP A 80 -24.82 -1.03 -7.85
N THR A 81 -25.55 -0.81 -8.95
CA THR A 81 -26.77 0.01 -8.93
C THR A 81 -27.84 -0.50 -7.98
N ALA A 82 -27.94 -1.82 -7.80
CA ALA A 82 -28.98 -2.43 -6.98
C ALA A 82 -28.66 -2.35 -5.49
N SER A 83 -27.41 -2.61 -5.06
CA SER A 83 -27.04 -2.82 -3.66
C SER A 83 -26.14 -1.78 -3.00
N ASN A 84 -25.67 -0.75 -3.73
CA ASN A 84 -24.72 0.26 -3.21
C ASN A 84 -24.97 0.69 -1.75
N ASN A 85 -26.23 0.89 -1.36
CA ASN A 85 -26.56 1.40 -0.04
C ASN A 85 -26.50 0.38 1.11
N TRP A 86 -26.35 -0.91 0.86
CA TRP A 86 -26.15 -1.91 1.93
C TRP A 86 -24.95 -2.83 1.73
N SER A 87 -24.40 -2.92 0.51
CA SER A 87 -23.25 -3.75 0.22
C SER A 87 -21.93 -2.97 0.24
N VAL A 88 -20.83 -3.71 0.15
CA VAL A 88 -19.50 -3.16 -0.14
C VAL A 88 -18.98 -3.73 -1.46
N GLY A 89 -18.18 -2.93 -2.16
CA GLY A 89 -17.55 -3.32 -3.44
C GLY A 89 -16.05 -3.49 -3.26
N ILE A 90 -15.53 -4.64 -3.69
CA ILE A 90 -14.10 -4.96 -3.75
C ILE A 90 -13.73 -5.22 -5.20
N SER A 91 -12.76 -4.47 -5.72
CA SER A 91 -12.36 -4.56 -7.12
C SER A 91 -10.89 -4.96 -7.28
N MET A 92 -10.62 -5.68 -8.36
CA MET A 92 -9.31 -6.16 -8.78
C MET A 92 -8.89 -5.46 -10.06
N MET A 93 -7.68 -4.89 -10.12
CA MET A 93 -7.11 -4.25 -11.31
C MET A 93 -6.77 -5.30 -12.36
N THR A 94 -7.79 -5.85 -13.01
CA THR A 94 -7.72 -6.74 -14.17
C THR A 94 -9.03 -6.62 -14.97
N ARG A 95 -9.14 -7.27 -16.12
CA ARG A 95 -10.42 -7.50 -16.80
C ARG A 95 -10.93 -8.89 -16.48
N ALA A 96 -12.25 -9.04 -16.45
CA ALA A 96 -12.90 -10.35 -16.30
C ALA A 96 -12.48 -11.34 -17.40
N ALA A 97 -12.14 -10.85 -18.60
CA ALA A 97 -11.68 -11.67 -19.71
C ALA A 97 -10.22 -12.15 -19.56
N ASP A 98 -9.40 -11.44 -18.78
CA ASP A 98 -7.94 -11.64 -18.75
C ASP A 98 -7.54 -12.78 -17.78
N TRP A 99 -8.46 -13.31 -16.95
CA TRP A 99 -8.16 -14.37 -15.95
C TRP A 99 -7.36 -15.57 -16.48
N PRO A 100 -7.69 -16.15 -17.66
CA PRO A 100 -6.94 -17.27 -18.22
C PRO A 100 -5.50 -16.92 -18.62
N ASP A 101 -5.24 -15.65 -18.93
CA ASP A 101 -3.96 -15.15 -19.44
C ASP A 101 -3.07 -14.57 -18.34
N LEU A 102 -3.58 -14.46 -17.11
CA LEU A 102 -2.78 -14.05 -15.96
C LEU A 102 -1.74 -15.12 -15.63
N THR A 103 -0.53 -14.66 -15.29
CA THR A 103 0.45 -15.50 -14.59
C THR A 103 -0.12 -15.96 -13.24
N ASP A 104 0.41 -17.05 -12.70
CA ASP A 104 -0.05 -17.57 -11.41
C ASP A 104 0.18 -16.56 -10.28
N GLU A 105 1.32 -15.85 -10.29
CA GLU A 105 1.62 -14.77 -9.35
C GLU A 105 0.61 -13.61 -9.43
N GLN A 106 0.30 -13.13 -10.64
CA GLN A 106 -0.68 -12.06 -10.83
C GLN A 106 -2.07 -12.47 -10.35
N ARG A 107 -2.48 -13.71 -10.67
CA ARG A 107 -3.75 -14.27 -10.21
C ARG A 107 -3.77 -14.34 -8.68
N ASP A 108 -2.69 -14.81 -8.08
CA ASP A 108 -2.54 -14.92 -6.64
C ASP A 108 -2.68 -13.57 -5.93
N HIS A 109 -1.91 -12.56 -6.37
CA HIS A 109 -1.96 -11.20 -5.82
C HIS A 109 -3.35 -10.59 -5.87
N LEU A 110 -4.06 -10.73 -7.00
CA LEU A 110 -5.41 -10.18 -7.15
C LEU A 110 -6.40 -10.87 -6.19
N VAL A 111 -6.37 -12.20 -6.14
CA VAL A 111 -7.31 -13.00 -5.34
C VAL A 111 -7.04 -12.85 -3.85
N HIS A 112 -5.77 -12.87 -3.44
CA HIS A 112 -5.34 -12.60 -2.07
C HIS A 112 -5.67 -11.16 -1.66
N GLY A 113 -5.38 -10.17 -2.50
CA GLY A 113 -5.72 -8.78 -2.25
C GLY A 113 -7.23 -8.55 -2.08
N ALA A 114 -8.06 -9.22 -2.88
CA ALA A 114 -9.52 -9.16 -2.74
C ALA A 114 -9.98 -9.82 -1.42
N ALA A 115 -9.42 -10.97 -1.06
CA ALA A 115 -9.71 -11.65 0.20
C ALA A 115 -9.30 -10.79 1.41
N LEU A 116 -8.16 -10.09 1.34
CA LEU A 116 -7.71 -9.14 2.36
C LEU A 116 -8.69 -7.97 2.54
N GLY A 117 -9.20 -7.41 1.43
CA GLY A 117 -10.25 -6.39 1.49
C GLY A 117 -11.52 -6.90 2.17
N ALA A 118 -11.94 -8.12 1.85
CA ALA A 118 -13.11 -8.77 2.44
C ALA A 118 -12.93 -9.03 3.93
N HIS A 119 -11.75 -9.52 4.33
CA HIS A 119 -11.35 -9.73 5.71
C HIS A 119 -11.40 -8.42 6.51
N ARG A 120 -10.78 -7.35 5.99
CA ARG A 120 -10.80 -6.03 6.64
C ARG A 120 -12.22 -5.50 6.85
N TYR A 121 -13.10 -5.71 5.88
CA TYR A 121 -14.51 -5.39 6.02
C TYR A 121 -15.20 -6.25 7.09
N SER A 122 -14.98 -7.58 7.09
CA SER A 122 -15.48 -8.50 8.13
C SER A 122 -15.06 -8.04 9.52
N ARG A 123 -13.78 -7.70 9.70
CA ARG A 123 -13.26 -7.18 10.97
C ARG A 123 -13.85 -5.85 11.37
N TRP A 124 -14.02 -4.93 10.42
CA TRP A 124 -14.74 -3.69 10.69
C TRP A 124 -16.17 -3.97 11.17
N ARG A 125 -16.93 -4.87 10.54
CA ARG A 125 -18.29 -5.22 11.01
C ARG A 125 -18.28 -5.69 12.47
N VAL A 126 -17.36 -6.58 12.83
CA VAL A 126 -17.24 -7.05 14.22
C VAL A 126 -16.87 -5.92 15.17
N SER A 127 -16.00 -5.00 14.77
CA SER A 127 -15.69 -3.80 15.57
C SER A 127 -16.90 -2.88 15.80
N GLN A 128 -17.93 -2.98 14.94
CA GLN A 128 -19.20 -2.26 15.08
C GLN A 128 -20.27 -3.09 15.82
N GLY A 129 -19.91 -4.23 16.43
CA GLY A 129 -20.84 -5.11 17.13
C GLY A 129 -21.74 -5.95 16.20
N LEU A 130 -21.38 -6.08 14.92
CA LEU A 130 -22.11 -6.89 13.94
C LEU A 130 -21.43 -8.27 13.78
N ALA A 131 -22.17 -9.25 13.23
CA ALA A 131 -21.59 -10.53 12.86
C ALA A 131 -20.51 -10.37 11.76
N PRO A 132 -19.48 -11.24 11.70
CA PRO A 132 -18.53 -11.27 10.60
C PRO A 132 -19.20 -11.64 9.27
N VAL A 133 -18.50 -11.47 8.15
CA VAL A 133 -18.96 -11.95 6.84
C VAL A 133 -18.69 -13.46 6.74
N PRO A 134 -19.69 -14.31 6.44
CA PRO A 134 -19.47 -15.75 6.31
C PRO A 134 -18.71 -16.07 5.01
N ALA A 135 -17.82 -17.06 5.07
CA ALA A 135 -17.00 -17.54 3.96
C ALA A 135 -17.79 -18.39 2.94
N ARG A 136 -18.79 -17.78 2.30
CA ARG A 136 -19.67 -18.44 1.32
C ARG A 136 -20.07 -17.49 0.20
N ARG A 137 -20.34 -18.07 -0.96
CA ARG A 137 -21.10 -17.38 -2.02
C ARG A 137 -22.56 -17.22 -1.60
N ILE A 138 -23.19 -16.16 -2.09
CA ILE A 138 -24.63 -15.92 -1.99
C ILE A 138 -25.22 -15.72 -3.39
N THR A 139 -26.49 -16.08 -3.56
CA THR A 139 -27.22 -15.80 -4.80
C THR A 139 -27.69 -14.34 -4.85
N ARG A 140 -28.13 -13.90 -6.03
CA ARG A 140 -28.79 -12.59 -6.17
C ARG A 140 -29.96 -12.41 -5.20
N GLU A 141 -30.84 -13.41 -5.08
CA GLU A 141 -32.01 -13.33 -4.19
C GLU A 141 -31.59 -13.17 -2.73
N GLN A 142 -30.53 -13.86 -2.31
CA GLN A 142 -29.93 -13.72 -0.98
C GLN A 142 -29.34 -12.31 -0.78
N ALA A 143 -28.61 -11.79 -1.77
CA ALA A 143 -28.05 -10.44 -1.73
C ALA A 143 -29.14 -9.34 -1.66
N MET A 144 -30.25 -9.51 -2.38
CA MET A 144 -31.40 -8.60 -2.33
C MET A 144 -32.15 -8.65 -0.99
N ARG A 145 -32.11 -9.79 -0.29
CA ARG A 145 -32.54 -9.91 1.11
C ARG A 145 -31.49 -9.40 2.11
N ARG A 146 -30.38 -8.83 1.62
CA ARG A 146 -29.27 -8.30 2.43
C ARG A 146 -28.58 -9.38 3.27
N GLU A 147 -28.53 -10.61 2.79
CA GLU A 147 -27.76 -11.66 3.46
C GLU A 147 -26.25 -11.40 3.34
N ALA A 148 -25.51 -11.71 4.40
CA ALA A 148 -24.06 -11.60 4.40
C ALA A 148 -23.41 -12.74 3.61
N GLY A 149 -22.39 -12.42 2.83
CA GLY A 149 -21.64 -13.33 1.96
C GLY A 149 -21.11 -12.62 0.72
N PHE A 150 -20.61 -13.39 -0.23
CA PHE A 150 -19.95 -12.89 -1.44
C PHE A 150 -20.76 -13.17 -2.71
N ILE A 151 -20.87 -12.18 -3.59
CA ILE A 151 -21.56 -12.31 -4.88
C ILE A 151 -20.73 -11.65 -5.98
N GLU A 152 -20.78 -12.18 -7.19
CA GLU A 152 -20.23 -11.53 -8.38
C GLU A 152 -21.12 -10.39 -8.85
N HIS A 153 -20.52 -9.33 -9.39
CA HIS A 153 -21.28 -8.20 -9.94
C HIS A 153 -22.20 -8.62 -11.11
N GLY A 154 -21.75 -9.54 -11.96
CA GLY A 154 -22.57 -10.07 -13.07
C GLY A 154 -23.83 -10.81 -12.61
N GLU A 155 -23.79 -11.49 -11.46
CA GLU A 155 -24.96 -12.14 -10.86
C GLU A 155 -25.85 -11.13 -10.12
N MET A 156 -25.24 -10.12 -9.50
CA MET A 156 -25.97 -9.04 -8.82
C MET A 156 -26.75 -8.15 -9.81
N ASP A 157 -26.21 -7.95 -11.01
CA ASP A 157 -26.76 -7.07 -12.05
C ASP A 157 -26.70 -7.69 -13.47
N PRO A 158 -27.47 -8.77 -13.69
CA PRO A 158 -27.46 -9.52 -14.93
C PRO A 158 -27.93 -8.67 -16.10
N GLY A 159 -27.28 -8.87 -17.26
CA GLY A 159 -27.58 -8.17 -18.51
C GLY A 159 -26.83 -6.86 -18.70
N ARG A 160 -26.36 -6.21 -17.62
CA ARG A 160 -25.53 -5.01 -17.70
C ARG A 160 -24.06 -5.27 -17.36
N ARG A 161 -23.80 -6.24 -16.49
CA ARG A 161 -22.46 -6.55 -15.96
C ARG A 161 -22.14 -8.03 -16.09
N SER A 162 -20.86 -8.34 -16.11
CA SER A 162 -20.33 -9.72 -16.21
C SER A 162 -19.09 -9.94 -15.34
N ASP A 163 -18.56 -8.90 -14.70
CA ASP A 163 -17.43 -9.00 -13.78
C ASP A 163 -17.79 -9.72 -12.47
N PRO A 164 -16.85 -10.41 -11.81
CA PRO A 164 -15.45 -10.61 -12.17
C PRO A 164 -15.25 -11.68 -13.27
N GLY A 165 -16.33 -12.22 -13.85
CA GLY A 165 -16.29 -13.19 -14.93
C GLY A 165 -16.33 -14.65 -14.47
N LYS A 166 -16.74 -15.53 -15.39
CA LYS A 166 -16.88 -16.98 -15.15
C LYS A 166 -15.59 -17.70 -14.73
N HIS A 167 -14.43 -17.06 -14.94
CA HIS A 167 -13.11 -17.60 -14.63
C HIS A 167 -12.54 -17.09 -13.30
N PHE A 168 -13.29 -16.29 -12.54
CA PHE A 168 -12.86 -15.86 -11.22
C PHE A 168 -12.68 -17.08 -10.29
N PRO A 169 -11.51 -17.26 -9.65
CA PRO A 169 -11.20 -18.44 -8.86
C PRO A 169 -11.84 -18.38 -7.46
N TRP A 170 -13.16 -18.61 -7.41
CA TRP A 170 -13.96 -18.53 -6.19
C TRP A 170 -13.43 -19.39 -5.03
N GLU A 171 -12.97 -20.61 -5.30
CA GLU A 171 -12.44 -21.50 -4.24
C GLU A 171 -11.15 -20.96 -3.63
N GLN A 172 -10.26 -20.39 -4.45
CA GLN A 172 -9.03 -19.76 -3.97
C GLN A 172 -9.36 -18.54 -3.11
N PHE A 173 -10.26 -17.67 -3.59
CA PHE A 173 -10.73 -16.51 -2.83
C PHE A 173 -11.31 -16.89 -1.46
N LEU A 174 -12.23 -17.86 -1.42
CA LEU A 174 -12.85 -18.30 -0.16
C LEU A 174 -11.84 -18.97 0.77
N THR A 175 -10.85 -19.69 0.22
CA THR A 175 -9.76 -20.29 1.01
C THR A 175 -8.91 -19.22 1.67
N TYR A 176 -8.46 -18.20 0.93
CA TYR A 176 -7.71 -17.07 1.49
C TYR A 176 -8.51 -16.30 2.53
N PHE A 177 -9.79 -16.03 2.25
CA PHE A 177 -10.64 -15.36 3.22
C PHE A 177 -10.80 -16.17 4.52
N ARG A 178 -10.99 -17.49 4.45
CA ARG A 178 -11.07 -18.36 5.64
C ARG A 178 -9.79 -18.34 6.46
N ARG A 179 -8.63 -18.45 5.80
CA ARG A 179 -7.30 -18.40 6.44
C ARG A 179 -7.11 -17.08 7.20
N LEU A 180 -7.43 -15.97 6.55
CA LEU A 180 -7.37 -14.64 7.17
C LEU A 180 -8.34 -14.51 8.37
N GLU A 181 -9.56 -15.04 8.26
CA GLU A 181 -10.54 -14.99 9.37
C GLU A 181 -10.17 -15.89 10.55
N SER A 182 -9.52 -17.03 10.32
CA SER A 182 -9.09 -17.95 11.40
C SER A 182 -7.82 -17.49 12.11
N GLY A 183 -7.12 -16.47 11.60
CA GLY A 183 -5.78 -16.11 12.07
C GLY A 183 -4.74 -17.19 11.77
N THR A 184 -5.10 -18.19 10.95
CA THR A 184 -4.14 -19.15 10.42
C THR A 184 -3.43 -18.46 9.28
N ASN A 185 -2.36 -17.73 9.61
CA ASN A 185 -1.29 -17.49 8.65
C ASN A 185 -0.85 -18.86 8.10
N PRO A 186 -0.32 -18.95 6.86
CA PRO A 186 0.29 -20.18 6.39
C PRO A 186 1.16 -20.72 7.53
N SER A 187 0.84 -21.93 7.98
CA SER A 187 1.67 -22.64 8.93
C SER A 187 3.09 -22.61 8.37
N GLU A 188 4.04 -22.49 9.28
CA GLU A 188 5.49 -22.46 9.11
C GLU A 188 6.08 -23.69 8.36
N GLU A 189 5.24 -24.46 7.66
CA GLU A 189 5.52 -25.69 6.93
C GLU A 189 5.39 -25.57 5.40
N ASP A 190 4.89 -24.43 4.87
CA ASP A 190 5.18 -24.10 3.46
C ASP A 190 6.58 -23.46 3.45
N ASP A 191 7.60 -24.32 3.45
CA ASP A 191 9.02 -24.00 3.33
C ASP A 191 9.22 -22.86 2.31
N MET A 192 9.47 -21.64 2.79
CA MET A 192 10.35 -20.74 2.07
C MET A 192 11.67 -21.49 1.95
N SER A 193 11.96 -21.97 0.75
CA SER A 193 13.21 -22.64 0.50
C SER A 193 14.35 -21.70 0.87
N GLN A 194 15.51 -22.24 1.24
CA GLN A 194 16.69 -21.42 1.49
C GLN A 194 17.00 -20.50 0.28
N ALA A 195 16.59 -20.91 -0.93
CA ALA A 195 16.68 -20.12 -2.16
C ALA A 195 15.73 -18.90 -2.17
N ASP A 196 14.54 -18.97 -1.55
CA ASP A 196 13.61 -17.84 -1.46
C ASP A 196 14.13 -16.77 -0.47
N VAL A 197 14.72 -17.21 0.64
CA VAL A 197 15.43 -16.31 1.58
C VAL A 197 16.62 -15.64 0.89
N GLU A 198 17.40 -16.41 0.12
CA GLU A 198 18.55 -15.91 -0.61
C GLU A 198 18.13 -14.93 -1.72
N GLN A 199 17.02 -15.20 -2.42
CA GLN A 199 16.46 -14.31 -3.44
C GLN A 199 15.94 -12.99 -2.85
N VAL A 200 15.33 -13.02 -1.66
CA VAL A 200 14.93 -11.81 -0.93
C VAL A 200 16.15 -11.00 -0.49
N ASN A 201 17.18 -11.66 0.04
CA ASN A 201 18.41 -10.99 0.45
C ASN A 201 19.17 -10.40 -0.74
N ASP A 202 19.24 -11.11 -1.87
CA ASP A 202 19.84 -10.60 -3.11
C ASP A 202 19.06 -9.42 -3.69
N TYR A 203 17.73 -9.47 -3.67
CA TYR A 203 16.88 -8.35 -4.05
C TYR A 203 17.11 -7.13 -3.14
N LEU A 204 17.23 -7.34 -1.82
CA LEU A 204 17.51 -6.29 -0.86
C LEU A 204 18.89 -5.69 -1.05
N ASP A 205 19.92 -6.52 -1.20
CA ASP A 205 21.29 -6.07 -1.43
C ASP A 205 21.41 -5.32 -2.75
N GLN A 206 20.74 -5.77 -3.82
CA GLN A 206 20.71 -5.06 -5.09
C GLN A 206 19.95 -3.74 -4.97
N ARG A 207 18.81 -3.71 -4.28
CA ARG A 207 18.02 -2.50 -4.12
C ARG A 207 18.72 -1.47 -3.22
N ILE A 208 19.41 -1.93 -2.18
CA ILE A 208 20.30 -1.12 -1.35
C ILE A 208 21.48 -0.63 -2.20
N LYS A 209 22.10 -1.45 -3.05
CA LYS A 209 23.16 -0.99 -3.97
C LYS A 209 22.65 -0.02 -5.04
N ASP A 210 21.40 -0.09 -5.46
CA ASP A 210 20.81 0.85 -6.43
C ASP A 210 20.45 2.19 -5.76
N LEU A 211 19.90 2.13 -4.54
CA LEU A 211 19.54 3.31 -3.74
C LEU A 211 20.76 4.02 -3.14
N PHE A 212 21.70 3.23 -2.63
CA PHE A 212 22.93 3.68 -1.94
C PHE A 212 24.20 3.48 -2.77
N GLY A 213 24.04 3.17 -4.06
CA GLY A 213 25.13 3.13 -5.02
C GLY A 213 25.96 4.39 -4.87
N THR A 214 27.24 4.19 -4.56
CA THR A 214 28.14 5.24 -4.06
C THR A 214 28.28 6.46 -4.97
N GLN A 215 27.78 6.39 -6.22
CA GLN A 215 27.67 7.54 -7.13
C GLN A 215 26.43 8.42 -6.86
N THR A 216 25.23 7.84 -6.70
CA THR A 216 23.98 8.62 -6.65
C THR A 216 23.89 9.44 -5.37
N LEU A 217 24.26 8.86 -4.22
CA LEU A 217 24.24 9.56 -2.94
C LEU A 217 25.37 10.59 -2.82
N ARG A 218 26.55 10.31 -3.39
CA ARG A 218 27.63 11.32 -3.50
C ARG A 218 27.26 12.46 -4.42
N GLN A 219 26.55 12.20 -5.52
CA GLN A 219 26.05 13.24 -6.42
C GLN A 219 24.99 14.10 -5.74
N ILE A 220 23.99 13.49 -5.09
CA ILE A 220 22.94 14.23 -4.36
C ILE A 220 23.57 15.09 -3.25
N VAL A 221 24.52 14.53 -2.48
CA VAL A 221 25.22 15.29 -1.43
C VAL A 221 26.11 16.38 -2.04
N ALA A 222 26.84 16.12 -3.13
CA ALA A 222 27.68 17.12 -3.79
C ALA A 222 26.88 18.28 -4.40
N GLU A 223 25.77 17.97 -5.09
CA GLU A 223 24.86 18.96 -5.67
C GLU A 223 24.23 19.86 -4.61
N GLU A 224 23.86 19.30 -3.45
CA GLU A 224 23.32 20.10 -2.35
C GLU A 224 24.38 20.85 -1.55
N VAL A 225 25.60 20.32 -1.42
CA VAL A 225 26.74 21.06 -0.86
C VAL A 225 27.10 22.25 -1.76
N ASP A 226 27.05 22.11 -3.09
CA ASP A 226 27.22 23.21 -4.04
C ASP A 226 26.07 24.23 -3.95
N ARG A 227 24.82 23.75 -3.82
CA ARG A 227 23.64 24.62 -3.64
C ARG A 227 23.69 25.38 -2.30
N ALA A 228 24.19 24.76 -1.24
CA ALA A 228 24.42 25.40 0.05
C ALA A 228 25.62 26.35 0.02
N GLY A 229 26.71 25.99 -0.69
CA GLY A 229 27.91 26.79 -0.91
C GLY A 229 27.67 28.06 -1.71
N GLY A 230 26.79 28.02 -2.71
CA GLY A 230 26.37 29.20 -3.48
C GLY A 230 25.62 30.26 -2.66
N ASN A 231 25.08 29.90 -1.49
CA ASN A 231 24.46 30.83 -0.55
C ASN A 231 25.45 31.38 0.50
N ILE A 232 26.62 30.77 0.67
CA ILE A 232 27.62 31.15 1.68
C ILE A 232 28.37 32.44 1.31
N THR A 233 28.60 32.71 0.02
CA THR A 233 29.31 33.92 -0.44
C THR A 233 28.54 35.22 -0.22
N ARG A 234 27.27 35.16 0.20
CA ARG A 234 26.42 36.36 0.38
C ARG A 234 26.34 36.88 1.83
N TYR A 235 26.94 36.21 2.82
CA TYR A 235 26.68 36.52 4.23
C TYR A 235 27.90 36.59 5.16
N THR A 236 29.12 36.66 4.63
CA THR A 236 30.34 36.80 5.47
C THR A 236 30.57 38.24 5.92
N ASP A 237 29.71 38.75 6.81
CA ASP A 237 30.08 39.86 7.72
C ASP A 237 29.15 39.92 8.94
N ARG A 238 29.35 39.02 9.93
CA ARG A 238 28.93 39.22 11.33
C ARG A 238 29.40 38.12 12.30
N ARG A 239 30.29 38.54 13.22
CA ARG A 239 30.66 38.05 14.57
C ARG A 239 30.57 36.55 14.94
N VAL A 240 31.73 36.04 15.36
CA VAL A 240 32.11 34.67 15.73
C VAL A 240 31.32 34.01 16.88
N THR A 241 30.58 34.76 17.69
CA THR A 241 29.77 34.18 18.77
C THR A 241 28.43 33.60 18.29
N ASP A 242 27.90 34.05 17.17
CA ASP A 242 26.69 33.47 16.56
C ASP A 242 27.01 32.16 15.79
N LEU A 243 28.24 32.02 15.30
CA LEU A 243 28.70 30.85 14.54
C LEU A 243 28.75 29.55 15.35
N HIS A 244 28.96 29.60 16.67
CA HIS A 244 28.88 28.40 17.51
C HIS A 244 27.44 27.94 17.74
N ARG A 245 26.48 28.88 17.84
CA ARG A 245 25.06 28.54 17.97
C ARG A 245 24.47 28.08 16.64
N GLU A 246 24.93 28.65 15.53
CA GLU A 246 24.56 28.18 14.19
C GLU A 246 25.25 26.86 13.80
N SER A 247 26.50 26.60 14.20
CA SER A 247 27.15 25.31 13.90
C SER A 247 26.50 24.14 14.64
N PHE A 248 26.05 24.35 15.88
CA PHE A 248 25.22 23.38 16.60
C PHE A 248 23.85 23.20 15.94
N LYS A 249 23.16 24.30 15.55
CA LYS A 249 21.90 24.21 14.79
C LYS A 249 22.07 23.49 13.46
N ARG A 250 23.19 23.70 12.76
CA ARG A 250 23.50 23.05 11.47
C ARG A 250 23.84 21.58 11.64
N ARG A 251 24.51 21.17 12.73
CA ARG A 251 24.68 19.74 13.08
C ARG A 251 23.33 19.08 13.37
N ASP A 252 22.44 19.77 14.09
CA ASP A 252 21.08 19.27 14.36
C ASP A 252 20.20 19.26 13.10
N GLU A 253 20.41 20.17 12.15
CA GLU A 253 19.71 20.20 10.86
C GLU A 253 20.20 19.10 9.92
N VAL A 254 21.51 18.88 9.85
CA VAL A 254 22.11 17.74 9.11
C VAL A 254 21.68 16.43 9.74
N GLY A 255 21.68 16.31 11.07
CA GLY A 255 21.17 15.13 11.78
C GLY A 255 19.70 14.86 11.45
N ARG A 256 18.82 15.87 11.59
CA ARG A 256 17.40 15.74 11.22
C ARG A 256 17.17 15.41 9.75
N TYR A 257 18.01 15.92 8.85
CA TYR A 257 17.94 15.60 7.44
C TYR A 257 18.38 14.16 7.16
N LEU A 258 19.47 13.70 7.77
CA LEU A 258 19.92 12.31 7.66
C LEU A 258 18.90 11.34 8.27
N ASP A 259 18.26 11.70 9.38
CA ASP A 259 17.15 10.94 9.96
C ASP A 259 15.94 10.87 9.00
N HIS A 260 15.65 11.97 8.28
CA HIS A 260 14.58 12.00 7.30
C HIS A 260 14.90 11.14 6.07
N VAL A 261 16.14 11.19 5.57
CA VAL A 261 16.61 10.34 4.46
C VAL A 261 16.64 8.87 4.88
N ALA A 262 17.07 8.57 6.12
CA ALA A 262 17.03 7.24 6.70
C ALA A 262 15.60 6.70 6.76
N ALA A 263 14.66 7.48 7.31
CA ALA A 263 13.25 7.10 7.40
C ALA A 263 12.61 6.88 6.02
N ALA A 264 12.96 7.71 5.02
CA ALA A 264 12.50 7.53 3.65
C ALA A 264 13.07 6.27 3.00
N ALA A 265 14.36 5.99 3.19
CA ALA A 265 15.01 4.81 2.65
C ALA A 265 14.50 3.52 3.31
N VAL A 266 14.35 3.51 4.64
CA VAL A 266 13.72 2.42 5.41
C VAL A 266 12.28 2.19 4.91
N GLY A 267 11.52 3.26 4.68
CA GLY A 267 10.17 3.17 4.13
C GLY A 267 10.13 2.50 2.74
N GLN A 268 11.11 2.79 1.88
CA GLN A 268 11.22 2.18 0.55
C GLN A 268 11.67 0.72 0.61
N VAL A 269 12.61 0.39 1.50
CA VAL A 269 13.06 -1.00 1.73
C VAL A 269 11.92 -1.84 2.28
N LEU A 270 11.22 -1.36 3.32
CA LEU A 270 10.05 -2.03 3.88
C LEU A 270 8.92 -2.19 2.86
N ALA A 271 8.72 -1.20 1.97
CA ALA A 271 7.75 -1.33 0.88
C ALA A 271 8.16 -2.40 -0.13
N GLY A 272 9.46 -2.55 -0.41
CA GLY A 272 10.02 -3.61 -1.25
C GLY A 272 9.88 -4.99 -0.61
N ILE A 273 10.23 -5.14 0.67
CA ILE A 273 10.11 -6.43 1.40
C ILE A 273 8.64 -6.86 1.48
N LYS A 274 7.72 -5.91 1.74
CA LYS A 274 6.27 -6.17 1.72
C LYS A 274 5.72 -6.56 0.35
N ALA A 275 6.47 -6.29 -0.72
CA ALA A 275 6.09 -6.66 -2.07
C ALA A 275 6.66 -8.03 -2.49
N VAL A 276 7.49 -8.67 -1.67
CA VAL A 276 7.96 -10.03 -1.92
C VAL A 276 6.89 -11.04 -1.47
N PRO A 277 6.39 -11.91 -2.37
CA PRO A 277 5.43 -12.95 -2.01
C PRO A 277 6.01 -13.93 -0.99
N GLY A 278 5.20 -14.37 -0.03
CA GLY A 278 5.57 -15.39 0.95
C GLY A 278 6.29 -14.89 2.21
N VAL A 279 6.71 -13.63 2.27
CA VAL A 279 7.40 -13.09 3.45
C VAL A 279 6.39 -12.73 4.54
N ASP A 280 6.48 -13.38 5.70
CA ASP A 280 5.58 -13.12 6.83
C ASP A 280 5.85 -11.77 7.52
N ALA A 281 4.88 -11.29 8.31
CA ALA A 281 4.98 -10.00 9.00
C ALA A 281 6.14 -9.90 10.00
N ALA A 282 6.49 -11.00 10.67
CA ALA A 282 7.61 -11.06 11.60
C ALA A 282 8.97 -11.11 10.87
N ALA A 283 9.03 -11.72 9.68
CA ALA A 283 10.18 -11.66 8.79
C ALA A 283 10.35 -10.26 8.19
N ILE A 284 9.26 -9.59 7.80
CA ILE A 284 9.26 -8.18 7.40
C ILE A 284 9.75 -7.30 8.56
N GLU A 285 9.32 -7.56 9.79
CA GLU A 285 9.73 -6.80 10.98
C GLU A 285 11.23 -7.02 11.27
N ARG A 286 11.71 -8.27 11.30
CA ARG A 286 13.14 -8.59 11.49
C ARG A 286 14.02 -8.02 10.38
N ALA A 287 13.62 -8.16 9.11
CA ALA A 287 14.37 -7.60 7.98
C ALA A 287 14.30 -6.06 7.97
N GLY A 288 13.19 -5.49 8.44
CA GLY A 288 13.03 -4.06 8.69
C GLY A 288 14.01 -3.55 9.74
N ASP A 289 14.08 -4.21 10.89
CA ASP A 289 14.99 -3.87 11.98
C ASP A 289 16.46 -4.01 11.55
N GLU A 290 16.79 -5.06 10.80
CA GLU A 290 18.13 -5.23 10.24
C GLU A 290 18.48 -4.16 9.20
N ALA A 291 17.55 -3.81 8.30
CA ALA A 291 17.74 -2.74 7.33
C ALA A 291 17.92 -1.38 8.02
N VAL A 292 17.11 -1.08 9.04
CA VAL A 292 17.26 0.13 9.87
C VAL A 292 18.63 0.15 10.54
N SER A 293 19.08 -0.97 11.11
CA SER A 293 20.39 -1.10 11.75
C SER A 293 21.53 -0.83 10.76
N ARG A 294 21.52 -1.48 9.59
CA ARG A 294 22.55 -1.31 8.54
C ARG A 294 22.57 0.11 7.96
N ILE A 295 21.40 0.72 7.73
CA ILE A 295 21.30 2.12 7.27
C ILE A 295 21.84 3.07 8.35
N SER A 296 21.50 2.83 9.61
CA SER A 296 21.98 3.65 10.74
C SER A 296 23.49 3.54 10.93
N GLU A 297 24.07 2.35 10.76
CA GLU A 297 25.51 2.12 10.81
C GLU A 297 26.24 2.82 9.65
N ALA A 298 25.72 2.69 8.42
CA ALA A 298 26.27 3.37 7.25
C ALA A 298 26.24 4.91 7.41
N LEU A 299 25.13 5.47 7.90
CA LEU A 299 25.00 6.90 8.15
C LEU A 299 25.87 7.39 9.30
N SER A 300 26.06 6.58 10.35
CA SER A 300 26.97 6.89 11.45
C SER A 300 28.42 6.95 10.98
N GLY A 301 28.84 6.00 10.14
CA GLY A 301 30.16 5.99 9.51
C GLY A 301 30.38 7.20 8.58
N MET A 302 29.35 7.61 7.83
CA MET A 302 29.40 8.80 6.98
C MET A 302 29.46 10.09 7.80
N THR A 303 28.68 10.20 8.88
CA THR A 303 28.67 11.37 9.77
C THR A 303 30.02 11.55 10.46
N ALA A 304 30.61 10.45 10.95
CA ALA A 304 31.96 10.48 11.52
C ALA A 304 33.00 10.98 10.51
N LYS A 305 32.92 10.54 9.25
CA LYS A 305 33.84 10.96 8.19
C LYS A 305 33.64 12.42 7.77
N VAL A 306 32.40 12.86 7.58
CA VAL A 306 32.08 14.26 7.23
C VAL A 306 32.47 15.23 8.37
N VAL A 307 32.34 14.83 9.64
CA VAL A 307 32.76 15.65 10.78
C VAL A 307 34.29 15.73 10.90
N LEU A 308 35.02 14.68 10.54
CA LEU A 308 36.49 14.63 10.58
C LEU A 308 37.15 15.36 9.40
N ASP A 309 36.49 15.45 8.24
CA ASP A 309 37.01 16.12 7.04
C ASP A 309 36.66 17.62 6.98
N LEU A 310 35.96 18.18 7.97
CA LEU A 310 35.77 19.63 8.09
C LEU A 310 37.10 20.26 8.51
N PRO A 311 37.64 21.26 7.77
CA PRO A 311 38.90 21.89 8.12
C PRO A 311 38.80 22.47 9.53
N GLU A 312 39.69 22.05 10.43
CA GLU A 312 39.87 22.72 11.71
C GLU A 312 40.23 24.17 11.40
N HIS A 313 39.30 25.10 11.66
CA HIS A 313 39.64 26.50 11.70
C HIS A 313 40.62 26.69 12.87
N THR A 314 41.90 26.74 12.52
CA THR A 314 42.99 27.10 13.41
C THR A 314 42.65 28.45 14.05
N LYS A 315 42.61 28.46 15.38
CA LYS A 315 42.47 29.68 16.17
C LYS A 315 43.75 30.50 16.01
N ASP A 316 43.66 31.57 15.21
CA ASP A 316 44.51 32.76 15.34
C ASP A 316 43.60 33.98 15.53
#